data_AF-A0A1S4E977-F1
#
_entry.id   AF-A0A1S4E977-F1
#
_cell.length_a   1.000
_cell.length_b   1.000
_cell.length_c   1.000
_cell.angle_alpha   90.00
_cell.angle_beta   90.00
_cell.angle_gamma   90.00
#
_symmetry.space_group_name_H-M   'P 1'
#
loop_
_entity.id
_entity.type
_entity.pdbx_description
1 polymer ?
#
loop_
_entity_poly.entity_id
_entity_poly.type
_entity_poly.pdbx_seq_one_letter_code
_entity_poly.pdbx_strand_id
1 'polypeptide(L)'
;MESLQLNIQRLKEYKSKLIVFPRREKKKLRKGEATPEERKVATQLKGPLMPIRQSKPKSKARIPSEAEKKFSAFQTLRMARADAKLVGIREKKAREAAGQ
;
A
#
# COMPACT_ATOMS: atom_id res chain seq x y z
N MET A 1 7.13 -0.04 3.86
CA MET A 1 7.56 0.16 2.46
C MET A 1 6.53 -0.31 1.42
N GLU A 2 5.49 -1.05 1.81
CA GLU A 2 4.48 -1.59 0.89
C GLU A 2 3.74 -0.49 0.10
N SER A 3 3.37 0.62 0.75
CA SER A 3 2.69 1.75 0.10
C SER A 3 3.55 2.43 -0.98
N LEU A 4 4.85 2.56 -0.75
CA LEU A 4 5.78 3.19 -1.69
C LEU A 4 5.90 2.38 -2.98
N GLN A 5 6.06 1.06 -2.86
CA GLN A 5 6.17 0.16 -4.00
C GLN A 5 4.91 0.19 -4.87
N LEU A 6 3.73 0.18 -4.26
CA LEU A 6 2.44 0.29 -4.96
C LEU A 6 2.32 1.60 -5.75
N ASN A 7 2.73 2.72 -5.14
CA ASN A 7 2.70 4.02 -5.81
C ASN A 7 3.67 4.10 -6.98
N ILE A 8 4.88 3.54 -6.84
CA ILE A 8 5.84 3.46 -7.94
C ILE A 8 5.28 2.64 -9.10
N GLN A 9 4.66 1.50 -8.81
CA GLN A 9 4.04 0.66 -9.84
C GLN A 9 2.91 1.39 -10.58
N ARG A 10 2.06 2.12 -9.83
CA ARG A 10 0.98 2.94 -10.39
C ARG A 10 1.50 4.05 -11.32
N LEU A 11 2.57 4.74 -10.93
CA LEU A 11 3.19 5.78 -11.76
C LEU A 11 3.82 5.21 -13.03
N LYS A 12 4.44 4.03 -12.95
CA LYS A 12 4.97 3.32 -14.13
C LYS A 12 3.86 2.94 -15.11
N GLU A 13 2.75 2.40 -14.60
CA GLU A 13 1.59 2.05 -15.41
C GLU A 13 0.89 3.28 -16.02
N TYR A 14 0.81 4.38 -15.27
CA TYR A 14 0.29 5.64 -15.80
C TYR A 14 1.17 6.18 -16.94
N LYS A 15 2.49 6.20 -16.74
CA LYS A 15 3.44 6.67 -17.75
C LYS A 15 3.40 5.84 -19.03
N SER A 16 3.16 4.53 -18.96
CA SER A 16 3.04 3.67 -20.15
C SER A 16 1.73 3.89 -20.92
N LYS A 17 0.66 4.37 -20.26
CA LYS A 17 -0.62 4.69 -20.89
C LYS A 17 -0.74 6.15 -21.33
N LEU A 18 0.20 7.00 -20.93
CA LEU A 18 0.17 8.43 -21.22
C LEU A 18 0.62 8.70 -22.67
N ILE A 19 -0.29 9.21 -23.49
CA ILE A 19 0.01 9.67 -24.85
C ILE A 19 0.29 11.17 -24.80
N VAL A 20 1.55 11.57 -25.02
CA VAL A 20 1.96 12.98 -25.01
C VAL A 20 1.99 13.53 -26.43
N PHE A 21 1.10 14.48 -26.73
CA PHE A 21 1.09 15.21 -28.00
C PHE A 21 2.22 16.25 -28.05
N PRO A 22 2.87 16.46 -29.20
CA PRO A 22 3.81 17.55 -29.37
C PRO A 22 3.12 18.90 -29.23
N ARG A 23 3.86 19.87 -28.69
CA ARG A 23 3.38 21.26 -28.58
C ARG A 23 3.18 21.95 -29.94
N ARG A 24 3.86 21.49 -31.00
CA ARG A 24 3.73 22.00 -32.37
C ARG A 24 3.80 20.84 -33.35
N GLU A 25 2.85 20.76 -34.27
CA GLU A 25 2.72 19.65 -35.23
C GLU A 25 3.93 19.52 -36.16
N LYS A 26 4.54 20.64 -36.55
CA LYS A 26 5.65 20.71 -37.53
C LYS A 26 7.05 20.65 -36.91
N LYS A 27 7.16 20.49 -35.58
CA LYS A 27 8.46 20.43 -34.89
C LYS A 27 8.88 18.98 -34.71
N LYS A 28 10.19 18.70 -34.80
CA LYS A 28 10.74 17.36 -34.54
C LYS A 28 10.24 16.84 -33.20
N LEU A 29 9.78 15.58 -33.17
CA LEU A 29 9.31 14.93 -31.94
C LEU A 29 10.41 14.98 -30.88
N ARG A 30 10.04 15.39 -29.66
CA ARG A 30 10.90 15.29 -28.49
C ARG A 30 10.86 13.87 -27.92
N LYS A 31 11.85 13.53 -27.10
CA LYS A 31 11.91 12.22 -26.42
C LYS A 31 10.65 12.04 -25.56
N GLY A 32 9.86 11.00 -25.85
CA GLY A 32 8.62 10.68 -25.14
C GLY A 32 7.35 11.29 -25.73
N GLU A 33 7.41 11.97 -26.89
CA GLU A 33 6.22 12.37 -27.63
C GLU A 33 5.69 11.21 -28.48
N ALA A 34 4.36 11.09 -28.57
CA ALA A 34 3.69 9.98 -29.24
C ALA A 34 3.87 10.02 -30.76
N THR A 35 3.99 8.88 -31.40
CA THR A 35 4.09 8.77 -32.88
C THR A 35 2.78 9.17 -33.56
N PRO A 36 2.78 9.54 -34.85
CA PRO A 36 1.54 9.90 -35.55
C PRO A 36 0.49 8.77 -35.56
N GLU A 37 0.89 7.51 -35.43
CA GLU A 37 -0.01 6.35 -35.35
C GLU A 37 -0.70 6.26 -33.99
N GLU A 38 0.05 6.40 -32.90
CA GLU A 38 -0.49 6.43 -31.53
C GLU A 38 -1.47 7.59 -31.32
N ARG A 39 -1.22 8.73 -31.97
CA ARG A 39 -2.11 9.90 -31.93
C ARG A 39 -3.46 9.67 -32.60
N LYS A 40 -3.51 8.87 -33.66
CA LYS A 40 -4.77 8.57 -34.37
C LYS A 40 -5.68 7.64 -33.55
N VAL A 41 -5.08 6.78 -32.73
CA VAL A 41 -5.80 5.84 -31.85
C VAL A 41 -6.18 6.49 -30.52
N ALA A 42 -5.60 7.65 -30.19
CA ALA A 42 -5.88 8.35 -28.95
C ALA A 42 -7.37 8.76 -28.85
N THR A 43 -8.04 8.25 -27.81
CA THR A 43 -9.44 8.56 -27.51
C THR A 43 -9.55 9.11 -26.09
N GLN A 44 -10.57 9.93 -25.84
CA GLN A 44 -10.81 10.46 -24.50
C GLN A 44 -11.39 9.37 -23.59
N LEU A 45 -10.73 9.10 -22.48
CA LEU A 45 -11.30 8.28 -21.41
C LEU A 45 -12.42 9.05 -20.71
N LYS A 46 -13.64 8.49 -20.72
CA LYS A 46 -14.76 9.02 -19.92
C LYS A 46 -14.74 8.37 -18.54
N GLY A 47 -14.69 9.18 -17.48
CA GLY A 47 -14.71 8.73 -16.08
C GLY A 47 -13.36 8.85 -15.36
N PRO A 48 -13.25 8.29 -14.13
CA PRO A 48 -12.06 8.43 -13.31
C PRO A 48 -10.86 7.67 -13.88
N LEU A 49 -9.72 8.36 -14.00
CA LEU A 49 -8.45 7.80 -14.45
C LEU A 49 -7.87 6.83 -13.42
N MET A 50 -7.65 5.57 -13.84
CA MET A 50 -7.11 4.48 -13.01
C MET A 50 -7.77 4.38 -11.61
N PRO A 51 -9.05 3.97 -11.52
CA PRO A 51 -9.76 3.91 -10.25
C PRO A 51 -9.05 3.01 -9.24
N ILE A 52 -8.90 3.49 -8.00
CA ILE A 52 -8.31 2.70 -6.92
C ILE A 52 -9.35 1.66 -6.48
N ARG A 53 -9.01 0.38 -6.60
CA ARG A 53 -9.85 -0.72 -6.14
C ARG A 53 -9.24 -1.33 -4.88
N GLN A 54 -10.04 -1.43 -3.82
CA GLN A 54 -9.63 -2.14 -2.61
C GLN A 54 -9.98 -3.62 -2.77
N SER A 55 -9.04 -4.40 -3.32
CA SER A 55 -9.17 -5.86 -3.35
C SER A 55 -8.93 -6.42 -1.96
N LYS A 56 -9.86 -7.25 -1.49
CA LYS A 56 -9.65 -8.04 -0.26
C LYS A 56 -8.83 -9.28 -0.61
N PRO A 57 -7.79 -9.62 0.16
CA PRO A 57 -7.09 -10.89 -0.02
C PRO A 57 -8.07 -12.03 0.22
N LYS A 58 -8.16 -12.97 -0.73
CA LYS A 58 -9.00 -14.16 -0.58
C LYS A 58 -8.20 -15.22 0.19
N SER A 59 -8.59 -15.49 1.43
CA SER A 59 -8.07 -16.64 2.19
C SER A 59 -8.82 -17.91 1.81
N LYS A 60 -8.10 -19.01 1.61
CA LYS A 60 -8.71 -20.35 1.50
C LYS A 60 -8.94 -20.94 2.89
N ALA A 61 -9.98 -21.73 3.06
CA ALA A 61 -10.20 -22.50 4.28
C ALA A 61 -9.02 -23.47 4.49
N ARG A 62 -8.49 -23.51 5.71
CA ARG A 62 -7.39 -24.38 6.12
C ARG A 62 -7.75 -25.05 7.44
N ILE A 63 -7.21 -26.23 7.66
CA ILE A 63 -7.37 -26.94 8.94
C ILE A 63 -6.54 -26.17 9.99
N PRO A 64 -7.14 -25.78 11.14
CA PRO A 64 -6.42 -25.05 12.17
C PRO A 64 -5.28 -25.88 12.78
N SER A 65 -4.14 -25.23 13.04
CA SER A 65 -3.00 -25.87 13.70
C SER A 65 -3.26 -26.09 15.20
N GLU A 66 -2.51 -26.98 15.84
CA GLU A 66 -2.64 -27.20 17.29
C GLU A 66 -2.30 -25.95 18.12
N ALA A 67 -1.37 -25.12 17.64
CA ALA A 67 -1.01 -23.87 18.28
C ALA A 67 -2.16 -22.86 18.24
N GLU A 68 -2.86 -22.75 17.12
CA GLU A 68 -4.05 -21.89 16.97
C GLU A 68 -5.21 -22.35 17.86
N LYS A 69 -5.36 -23.66 18.08
CA LYS A 69 -6.38 -24.21 18.97
C LYS A 69 -6.08 -23.94 20.45
N LYS A 70 -4.81 -23.96 20.84
CA LYS A 70 -4.36 -23.67 22.22
C LYS A 70 -4.30 -22.16 22.51
N PHE A 71 -4.39 -21.32 21.49
CA PHE A 71 -4.29 -19.87 21.61
C PHE A 71 -5.59 -19.26 22.20
N SER A 72 -5.47 -18.60 23.35
CA SER A 72 -6.56 -17.84 23.96
C SER A 72 -6.57 -16.39 23.48
N ALA A 73 -7.40 -16.10 22.46
CA ALA A 73 -7.55 -14.75 21.90
C ALA A 73 -8.06 -13.72 22.93
N PHE A 74 -8.95 -14.14 23.83
CA PHE A 74 -9.52 -13.24 24.83
C PHE A 74 -8.49 -12.81 25.89
N GLN A 75 -7.71 -13.76 26.39
CA GLN A 75 -6.69 -13.47 27.40
C GLN A 75 -5.57 -12.61 26.82
N THR A 76 -5.10 -12.92 25.60
CA THR A 76 -4.03 -12.18 24.92
C THR A 76 -4.41 -10.72 24.68
N LEU A 77 -5.64 -10.45 24.24
CA LEU A 77 -6.14 -9.07 24.09
C LEU A 77 -6.18 -8.30 25.42
N ARG A 78 -6.59 -8.95 26.52
CA ARG A 78 -6.58 -8.29 27.84
C ARG A 78 -5.16 -8.01 28.33
N MET A 79 -4.25 -8.97 28.18
CA MET A 79 -2.85 -8.81 28.59
C MET A 79 -2.20 -7.68 27.80
N ALA A 80 -2.36 -7.63 26.47
CA ALA A 80 -1.83 -6.55 25.64
C ALA A 80 -2.35 -5.16 26.06
N ARG A 81 -3.64 -5.04 26.43
CA ARG A 81 -4.20 -3.79 26.97
C ARG A 81 -3.59 -3.42 28.33
N ALA A 82 -3.43 -4.39 29.23
CA ALA A 82 -2.83 -4.16 30.53
C ALA A 82 -1.35 -3.76 30.40
N ASP A 83 -0.61 -4.42 29.51
CA ASP A 83 0.79 -4.12 29.23
C ASP A 83 0.95 -2.70 28.68
N ALA A 84 0.15 -2.31 27.69
CA ALA A 84 0.13 -0.94 27.16
C ALA A 84 -0.23 0.11 28.22
N LYS A 85 -1.17 -0.19 29.13
CA LYS A 85 -1.55 0.72 30.23
C LYS A 85 -0.46 0.85 31.29
N LEU A 86 0.25 -0.24 31.59
CA LEU A 86 1.17 -0.32 32.73
C LEU A 86 2.64 -0.02 32.36
N VAL A 87 2.96 0.26 31.09
CA VAL A 87 4.34 0.56 30.63
C VAL A 87 5.03 1.56 31.55
N GLY A 88 4.46 2.75 31.73
CA GLY A 88 5.10 3.80 32.53
C GLY A 88 5.24 3.44 34.01
N ILE A 89 4.27 2.74 34.60
CA ILE A 89 4.34 2.31 36.01
C ILE A 89 5.40 1.22 36.19
N ARG A 90 5.48 0.27 35.26
CA ARG A 90 6.47 -0.79 35.28
C ARG A 90 7.88 -0.26 35.03
N GLU A 91 8.04 0.69 34.12
CA GLU A 91 9.31 1.39 33.88
C GLU A 91 9.76 2.19 35.11
N LYS A 92 8.84 2.93 35.75
CA LYS A 92 9.13 3.66 36.99
C LYS A 92 9.57 2.71 38.11
N LYS A 93 8.82 1.64 38.35
CA LYS A 93 9.17 0.61 39.35
C LYS A 93 10.50 -0.08 39.03
N ALA A 94 10.77 -0.37 37.75
CA ALA A 94 12.05 -0.96 37.34
C ALA A 94 13.23 -0.01 37.57
N ARG A 95 13.06 1.30 37.34
CA ARG A 95 14.08 2.32 37.64
C ARG A 95 14.31 2.49 39.14
N GLU A 96 13.24 2.50 39.93
CA GLU A 96 13.33 2.57 41.40
C GLU A 96 13.99 1.32 41.99
N ALA A 97 13.67 0.12 41.47
CA ALA A 97 14.28 -1.13 41.90
C ALA A 97 15.73 -1.32 41.43
N ALA A 98 16.17 -0.61 40.39
CA ALA A 98 17.55 -0.62 39.93
C ALA A 98 18.42 0.51 40.53
N GLY A 99 17.79 1.51 41.16
CA GLY A 99 18.45 2.60 41.88
C GLY A 99 18.51 2.38 43.41
N GLN A 100 17.82 1.36 43.92
CA GLN A 100 18.09 0.72 45.21
C GLN A 100 19.13 -0.38 45.03
#